data_AF-A0A8H8R8R7-F1
#
_entry.id   AF-A0A8H8R8R7-F1
#
_cell.length_a   1.000
_cell.length_b   1.000
_cell.length_c   1.000
_cell.angle_alpha   90.00
_cell.angle_beta   90.00
_cell.angle_gamma   90.00
#
_symmetry.space_group_name_H-M   'P 1'
#
loop_
_entity.id
_entity.type
_entity.pdbx_description
1 polymer ?
#
loop_
_entity_poly.entity_id
_entity_poly.type
_entity_poly.pdbx_seq_one_letter_code
_entity_poly.pdbx_strand_id
1 'polypeptide(L)'
;MAPKVAIVFYSMYGHIQKLAEAEKEGLKKAGIEADLFQVPETLPEEVLAKMHAPPKSDIPLIDAKTLEQYDAFLIGIPTRYGNFPAQWKAFWDTTGAQWAAGGYWGKYAGIFVSTGTPGGGQESTVVSALSTLTHHGIIYVPLGYKTAFGQLANLSEVRGGSPWGAGTFSGADGSRQPSPLELEVATIHGESFGNAVSKMDPKPPMEGELQRRERKNKTMEQRIPQLKNLKQTKRQRRSRDHVDCLPSAQYYKHML
;
A
#
# COMPACT_ATOMS: atom_id res chain seq x y z
N MET A 1 -0.31 -0.14 19.38
CA MET A 1 -1.16 -1.33 19.12
C MET A 1 -0.40 -2.23 18.17
N ALA A 2 -0.56 -3.55 18.25
CA ALA A 2 0.04 -4.45 17.26
C ALA A 2 -0.55 -4.17 15.86
N PRO A 3 0.26 -4.17 14.79
CA PRO A 3 -0.21 -3.86 13.44
C PRO A 3 -1.18 -4.94 12.96
N LYS A 4 -2.28 -4.53 12.31
CA LYS A 4 -3.17 -5.46 11.61
C LYS A 4 -2.57 -5.82 10.26
N VAL A 5 -2.36 -7.11 10.01
CA VAL A 5 -1.73 -7.60 8.78
C VAL A 5 -2.67 -8.50 7.99
N ALA A 6 -2.78 -8.24 6.69
CA ALA A 6 -3.46 -9.12 5.74
C ALA A 6 -2.45 -9.80 4.80
N ILE A 7 -2.65 -11.07 4.52
CA ILE A 7 -1.98 -11.75 3.41
C ILE A 7 -3.00 -11.84 2.28
N VAL A 8 -2.76 -11.09 1.21
CA VAL A 8 -3.67 -10.99 0.06
C VAL A 8 -2.99 -11.61 -1.14
N PHE A 9 -3.66 -12.55 -1.79
CA PHE A 9 -3.04 -13.28 -2.89
C PHE A 9 -4.00 -13.66 -4.01
N TYR A 10 -3.46 -13.92 -5.19
CA TYR A 10 -4.16 -14.65 -6.24
C TYR A 10 -3.44 -15.98 -6.48
N SER A 11 -4.17 -17.08 -6.58
CA SER A 11 -3.56 -18.41 -6.79
C SER A 11 -4.47 -19.28 -7.63
N MET A 12 -4.11 -19.44 -8.92
CA MET A 12 -4.85 -20.34 -9.81
C MET A 12 -4.57 -21.81 -9.48
N TYR A 13 -3.30 -22.19 -9.28
CA TYR A 13 -2.87 -23.59 -9.12
C TYR A 13 -2.31 -23.91 -7.72
N GLY A 14 -2.67 -23.14 -6.70
CA GLY A 14 -2.31 -23.41 -5.29
C GLY A 14 -0.89 -23.04 -4.85
N HIS A 15 0.07 -22.82 -5.77
CA HIS A 15 1.47 -22.50 -5.41
C HIS A 15 1.62 -21.25 -4.53
N ILE A 16 0.93 -20.17 -4.88
CA ILE A 16 0.95 -18.93 -4.10
C ILE A 16 0.26 -19.11 -2.76
N GLN A 17 -0.84 -19.87 -2.71
CA GLN A 17 -1.53 -20.16 -1.45
C GLN A 17 -0.62 -20.89 -0.46
N LYS A 18 0.15 -21.88 -0.91
CA LYS A 18 1.14 -22.57 -0.07
C LYS A 18 2.22 -21.63 0.46
N LEU A 19 2.70 -20.69 -0.36
CA LEU A 19 3.61 -19.65 0.13
C LEU A 19 2.90 -18.72 1.13
N ALA A 20 1.65 -18.32 0.89
CA ALA A 20 0.88 -17.47 1.79
C ALA A 20 0.69 -18.12 3.18
N GLU A 21 0.50 -19.43 3.23
CA GLU A 21 0.45 -20.19 4.48
C GLU A 21 1.81 -20.15 5.21
N ALA A 22 2.93 -20.30 4.50
CA ALA A 22 4.27 -20.18 5.09
C ALA A 22 4.57 -18.74 5.59
N GLU A 23 4.17 -17.72 4.82
CA GLU A 23 4.27 -16.31 5.22
C GLU A 23 3.45 -16.04 6.51
N LYS A 24 2.26 -16.66 6.63
CA LYS A 24 1.41 -16.58 7.84
C LYS A 24 2.12 -17.17 9.06
N GLU A 25 2.72 -18.35 8.91
CA GLU A 25 3.51 -18.96 9.99
C GLU A 25 4.72 -18.10 10.38
N GLY A 26 5.34 -17.42 9.41
CA GLY A 26 6.38 -16.42 9.65
C GLY A 26 5.87 -15.24 10.49
N LEU A 27 4.76 -14.64 10.10
CA LEU A 27 4.12 -13.54 10.84
C LEU A 27 3.77 -13.94 12.28
N LYS A 28 3.27 -15.16 12.46
CA LYS A 28 2.98 -15.72 13.79
C LYS A 28 4.21 -15.80 14.68
N LYS A 29 5.39 -16.16 14.14
CA LYS A 29 6.66 -16.12 14.89
C LYS A 29 7.05 -14.71 15.32
N ALA A 30 6.67 -13.70 14.54
CA ALA A 30 6.83 -12.29 14.92
C ALA A 30 5.74 -11.78 15.88
N GLY A 31 4.85 -12.66 16.37
CA GLY A 31 3.76 -12.29 17.28
C GLY A 31 2.60 -11.55 16.62
N ILE A 32 2.46 -11.67 15.30
CA ILE A 32 1.37 -11.06 14.52
C ILE A 32 0.45 -12.16 14.00
N GLU A 33 -0.83 -12.06 14.35
CA GLU A 33 -1.89 -12.81 13.68
C GLU A 33 -2.28 -12.08 12.38
N ALA A 34 -2.44 -12.85 11.30
CA ALA A 34 -2.77 -12.31 9.99
C ALA A 34 -3.97 -13.01 9.35
N ASP A 35 -4.79 -12.20 8.67
CA ASP A 35 -5.94 -12.68 7.92
C ASP A 35 -5.55 -13.01 6.49
N LEU A 36 -6.09 -14.08 5.92
CA LEU A 36 -5.84 -14.48 4.54
C LEU A 36 -7.02 -14.07 3.67
N PHE A 37 -6.71 -13.51 2.50
CA PHE A 37 -7.73 -13.21 1.50
C PHE A 37 -7.26 -13.54 0.08
N GLN A 38 -8.24 -13.86 -0.76
CA GLN A 38 -8.05 -14.02 -2.20
C GLN A 38 -8.51 -12.80 -2.98
N VAL A 39 -7.75 -12.48 -4.03
CA VAL A 39 -8.21 -11.57 -5.08
C VAL A 39 -9.29 -12.28 -5.92
N PRO A 40 -10.40 -11.59 -6.27
CA PRO A 40 -11.46 -12.18 -7.08
C PRO A 40 -10.96 -12.75 -8.42
N GLU A 41 -11.50 -13.90 -8.81
CA GLU A 41 -11.28 -14.49 -10.12
C GLU A 41 -11.99 -13.67 -11.21
N THR A 42 -11.36 -13.55 -12.37
CA THR A 42 -11.86 -12.80 -13.54
C THR A 42 -12.22 -13.72 -14.71
N LEU A 43 -11.71 -14.96 -14.72
CA LEU A 43 -12.02 -15.93 -15.76
C LEU A 43 -13.40 -16.57 -15.53
N PRO A 44 -14.18 -16.79 -16.60
CA PRO A 44 -15.40 -17.58 -16.52
C PRO A 44 -15.12 -19.02 -16.07
N GLU A 45 -16.08 -19.64 -15.37
CA GLU A 45 -15.97 -21.00 -14.85
C GLU A 45 -15.66 -22.03 -15.96
N GLU A 46 -16.22 -21.85 -17.16
CA GLU A 46 -15.95 -22.69 -18.32
C GLU A 46 -14.48 -22.66 -18.79
N VAL A 47 -13.81 -21.52 -18.63
CA VAL A 47 -12.39 -21.36 -18.97
C VAL A 47 -11.54 -22.02 -17.90
N LEU A 48 -11.89 -21.82 -16.63
CA LEU A 48 -11.22 -22.48 -15.50
C LEU A 48 -11.29 -24.01 -15.61
N ALA A 49 -12.45 -24.55 -15.97
CA ALA A 49 -12.63 -25.98 -16.19
C ALA A 49 -11.72 -26.52 -17.31
N LYS A 50 -11.61 -25.79 -18.44
CA LYS A 50 -10.71 -26.15 -19.56
C LYS A 50 -9.24 -26.04 -19.21
N MET A 51 -8.90 -25.16 -18.26
CA MET A 51 -7.55 -25.01 -17.74
C MET A 51 -7.22 -26.02 -16.63
N HIS A 52 -8.15 -26.90 -16.28
CA HIS A 52 -8.04 -27.83 -15.15
C HIS A 52 -7.68 -27.10 -13.84
N ALA A 53 -8.23 -25.91 -13.64
CA ALA A 53 -8.04 -25.17 -12.41
C ALA A 53 -8.61 -26.00 -11.23
N PRO A 54 -7.87 -26.09 -10.11
CA PRO A 54 -8.38 -26.72 -8.90
C PRO A 54 -9.63 -26.01 -8.38
N PRO A 55 -10.43 -26.69 -7.51
CA PRO A 55 -11.58 -26.08 -6.87
C PRO A 55 -11.22 -24.78 -6.12
N LYS A 56 -12.18 -23.88 -6.03
CA LYS A 56 -12.04 -22.64 -5.26
C LYS A 56 -11.72 -22.95 -3.80
N SER A 57 -10.78 -22.20 -3.24
CA SER A 57 -10.50 -22.23 -1.80
C SER A 57 -11.66 -21.59 -1.02
N ASP A 58 -11.79 -21.98 0.24
CA ASP A 58 -12.66 -21.42 1.26
C ASP A 58 -12.16 -20.06 1.81
N ILE A 59 -10.96 -19.62 1.43
CA ILE A 59 -10.40 -18.33 1.84
C ILE A 59 -11.26 -17.18 1.27
N PRO A 60 -11.69 -16.20 2.09
CA PRO A 60 -12.59 -15.14 1.66
C PRO A 60 -11.97 -14.22 0.61
N LEU A 61 -12.82 -13.62 -0.23
CA LEU A 61 -12.40 -12.61 -1.19
C LEU A 61 -12.16 -11.25 -0.50
N ILE A 62 -11.17 -10.51 -0.98
CA ILE A 62 -10.90 -9.13 -0.56
C ILE A 62 -11.58 -8.12 -1.49
N ASP A 63 -11.99 -6.98 -0.93
CA ASP A 63 -12.31 -5.76 -1.69
C ASP A 63 -11.41 -4.59 -1.24
N ALA A 64 -11.42 -3.50 -2.02
CA ALA A 64 -10.58 -2.34 -1.74
C ALA A 64 -10.84 -1.75 -0.34
N LYS A 65 -12.11 -1.68 0.09
CA LYS A 65 -12.48 -1.08 1.38
C LYS A 65 -12.05 -1.93 2.57
N THR A 66 -12.08 -3.25 2.43
CA THR A 66 -11.64 -4.19 3.45
C THR A 66 -10.13 -4.10 3.62
N LEU A 67 -9.37 -3.97 2.51
CA LEU A 67 -7.92 -3.79 2.57
C LEU A 67 -7.51 -2.51 3.33
N GLU A 68 -8.32 -1.44 3.27
CA GLU A 68 -8.07 -0.20 4.02
C GLU A 68 -8.00 -0.40 5.55
N GLN A 69 -8.61 -1.47 6.07
CA GLN A 69 -8.68 -1.76 7.51
C GLN A 69 -7.37 -2.32 8.09
N TYR A 70 -6.42 -2.69 7.23
CA TYR A 70 -5.13 -3.27 7.61
C TYR A 70 -4.02 -2.24 7.57
N ASP A 71 -3.05 -2.34 8.47
CA ASP A 71 -1.89 -1.44 8.53
C ASP A 71 -0.77 -1.87 7.58
N ALA A 72 -0.70 -3.17 7.30
CA ALA A 72 0.28 -3.78 6.43
C ALA A 72 -0.28 -4.99 5.69
N PHE A 73 0.34 -5.33 4.55
CA PHE A 73 -0.06 -6.50 3.77
C PHE A 73 1.10 -7.22 3.11
N LEU A 74 1.01 -8.55 3.05
CA LEU A 74 1.86 -9.38 2.20
C LEU A 74 1.09 -9.76 0.94
N ILE A 75 1.65 -9.45 -0.22
CA ILE A 75 1.01 -9.58 -1.53
C ILE A 75 1.59 -10.77 -2.30
N GLY A 76 0.76 -11.78 -2.57
CA GLY A 76 1.13 -12.99 -3.31
C GLY A 76 0.77 -12.93 -4.79
N ILE A 77 1.76 -12.90 -5.69
CA ILE A 77 1.56 -12.69 -7.13
C ILE A 77 2.11 -13.87 -7.95
N PRO A 78 1.26 -14.64 -8.66
CA PRO A 78 1.73 -15.57 -9.68
C PRO A 78 2.06 -14.77 -10.94
N THR A 79 3.30 -14.84 -11.40
CA THR A 79 3.77 -13.99 -12.51
C THR A 79 2.96 -14.21 -13.79
N ARG A 80 2.77 -13.13 -14.55
CA ARG A 80 2.47 -13.17 -15.98
C ARG A 80 3.47 -12.29 -16.70
N TYR A 81 4.44 -12.94 -17.35
CA TYR A 81 5.50 -12.28 -18.12
C TYR A 81 6.26 -11.19 -17.33
N GLY A 82 6.54 -11.44 -16.04
CA GLY A 82 7.23 -10.47 -15.18
C GLY A 82 6.33 -9.34 -14.68
N ASN A 83 5.00 -9.52 -14.70
CA ASN A 83 4.01 -8.55 -14.24
C ASN A 83 2.86 -9.23 -13.48
N PHE A 84 1.90 -8.42 -13.02
CA PHE A 84 0.65 -8.88 -12.44
C PHE A 84 -0.14 -9.77 -13.42
N PRO A 85 -0.85 -10.80 -12.91
CA PRO A 85 -1.94 -11.40 -13.65
C PRO A 85 -3.13 -10.43 -13.74
N ALA A 86 -4.04 -10.67 -14.70
CA ALA A 86 -5.19 -9.80 -14.94
C ALA A 86 -6.07 -9.61 -13.69
N GLN A 87 -6.22 -10.63 -12.85
CA GLN A 87 -6.97 -10.62 -11.60
C GLN A 87 -6.42 -9.56 -10.62
N TRP A 88 -5.10 -9.55 -10.43
CA TRP A 88 -4.44 -8.54 -9.61
C TRP A 88 -4.59 -7.14 -10.21
N LYS A 89 -4.45 -7.02 -11.53
CA LYS A 89 -4.59 -5.72 -12.19
C LYS A 89 -6.01 -5.18 -12.06
N ALA A 90 -7.02 -6.03 -12.25
CA ALA A 90 -8.43 -5.69 -12.06
C ALA A 90 -8.71 -5.26 -10.61
N PHE A 91 -8.17 -5.94 -9.60
CA PHE A 91 -8.28 -5.52 -8.21
C PHE A 91 -7.75 -4.10 -7.99
N TRP A 92 -6.51 -3.82 -8.44
CA TRP A 92 -5.94 -2.49 -8.32
C TRP A 92 -6.69 -1.43 -9.13
N ASP A 93 -7.35 -1.80 -10.23
CA ASP A 93 -8.16 -0.84 -10.99
C ASP A 93 -9.46 -0.45 -10.25
N THR A 94 -9.88 -1.23 -9.24
CA THR A 94 -10.99 -0.84 -8.34
C THR A 94 -10.59 0.17 -7.26
N THR A 95 -9.30 0.41 -7.03
CA THR A 95 -8.81 1.21 -5.88
C THR A 95 -8.71 2.70 -6.17
N GLY A 96 -9.35 3.19 -7.25
CA GLY A 96 -9.29 4.60 -7.67
C GLY A 96 -9.79 5.57 -6.59
N ALA A 97 -10.81 5.18 -5.82
CA ALA A 97 -11.32 5.99 -4.70
C ALA A 97 -10.29 6.09 -3.56
N GLN A 98 -9.65 4.96 -3.21
CA GLN A 98 -8.61 4.87 -2.18
C GLN A 98 -7.37 5.66 -2.59
N TRP A 99 -7.00 5.61 -3.86
CA TRP A 99 -5.93 6.44 -4.41
C TRP A 99 -6.24 7.92 -4.22
N ALA A 100 -7.42 8.38 -4.64
CA ALA A 100 -7.80 9.79 -4.54
C ALA A 100 -7.89 10.28 -3.09
N ALA A 101 -8.35 9.43 -2.17
CA ALA A 101 -8.49 9.75 -0.75
C ALA A 101 -7.19 9.55 0.08
N GLY A 102 -6.18 8.88 -0.48
CA GLY A 102 -4.98 8.46 0.26
C GLY A 102 -5.25 7.33 1.25
N GLY A 103 -6.24 6.47 1.00
CA GLY A 103 -6.67 5.39 1.91
C GLY A 103 -5.60 4.36 2.24
N TYR A 104 -4.59 4.21 1.36
CA TYR A 104 -3.45 3.31 1.60
C TYR A 104 -2.13 4.03 1.92
N TRP A 105 -2.14 5.36 2.02
CA TRP A 105 -0.93 6.12 2.26
C TRP A 105 -0.30 5.75 3.61
N GLY A 106 1.00 5.47 3.60
CA GLY A 106 1.77 5.13 4.80
C GLY A 106 1.56 3.70 5.31
N LYS A 107 0.72 2.88 4.65
CA LYS A 107 0.63 1.43 4.92
C LYS A 107 1.87 0.71 4.39
N TYR A 108 2.12 -0.50 4.87
CA TYR A 108 3.30 -1.28 4.49
C TYR A 108 2.95 -2.46 3.60
N ALA A 109 3.83 -2.81 2.66
CA ALA A 109 3.65 -3.98 1.81
C ALA A 109 4.93 -4.77 1.60
N GLY A 110 4.86 -6.08 1.76
CA GLY A 110 5.85 -7.03 1.23
C GLY A 110 5.23 -7.82 0.07
N ILE A 111 6.07 -8.39 -0.81
CA ILE A 111 5.60 -9.12 -1.99
C ILE A 111 6.30 -10.47 -2.06
N PHE A 112 5.56 -11.52 -2.37
CA PHE A 112 6.08 -12.85 -2.67
C PHE A 112 5.47 -13.38 -3.97
N VAL A 113 6.19 -14.25 -4.67
CA VAL A 113 5.87 -14.58 -6.07
C VAL A 113 5.98 -16.06 -6.41
N SER A 114 5.31 -16.45 -7.49
CA SER A 114 5.43 -17.78 -8.10
C SER A 114 5.68 -17.61 -9.59
N THR A 115 6.65 -18.34 -10.12
CA THR A 115 7.04 -18.27 -11.54
C THR A 115 7.20 -19.65 -12.15
N GLY A 116 7.07 -19.76 -13.48
CA GLY A 116 7.27 -21.04 -14.16
C GLY A 116 8.72 -21.53 -14.13
N THR A 117 9.68 -20.61 -14.32
CA THR A 117 11.08 -20.94 -14.58
C THR A 117 12.07 -19.96 -13.94
N PRO A 118 13.33 -20.38 -13.71
CA PRO A 118 14.41 -19.48 -13.32
C PRO A 118 14.60 -18.36 -14.36
N GLY A 119 14.46 -17.10 -13.96
CA GLY A 119 14.48 -15.93 -14.86
C GLY A 119 13.11 -15.52 -15.43
N GLY A 120 12.06 -16.32 -15.23
CA GLY A 120 10.70 -16.05 -15.69
C GLY A 120 9.95 -14.96 -14.92
N GLY A 121 10.67 -13.99 -14.35
CA GLY A 121 10.09 -12.84 -13.66
C GLY A 121 10.04 -12.91 -12.12
N GLN A 122 10.92 -13.70 -11.49
CA GLN A 122 11.01 -13.76 -10.01
C GLN A 122 11.24 -12.38 -9.40
N GLU A 123 12.05 -11.55 -10.06
CA GLU A 123 12.36 -10.20 -9.59
C GLU A 123 11.47 -9.16 -10.27
N SER A 124 11.32 -9.23 -11.60
CA SER A 124 10.61 -8.21 -12.37
C SER A 124 9.13 -8.11 -12.04
N THR A 125 8.48 -9.20 -11.58
CA THR A 125 7.09 -9.14 -11.10
C THR A 125 6.97 -8.23 -9.88
N VAL A 126 7.91 -8.34 -8.94
CA VAL A 126 7.96 -7.47 -7.75
C VAL A 126 8.24 -6.04 -8.17
N VAL A 127 9.26 -5.82 -9.01
CA VAL A 127 9.63 -4.48 -9.52
C VAL A 127 8.46 -3.79 -10.21
N SER A 128 7.73 -4.51 -11.08
CA SER A 128 6.56 -3.97 -11.78
C SER A 128 5.44 -3.56 -10.83
N ALA A 129 5.24 -4.34 -9.77
CA ALA A 129 4.24 -4.06 -8.74
C ALA A 129 4.57 -2.80 -7.91
N LEU A 130 5.84 -2.39 -7.82
CA LEU A 130 6.24 -1.20 -7.05
C LEU A 130 5.63 0.09 -7.61
N SER A 131 5.34 0.15 -8.91
CA SER A 131 4.65 1.31 -9.51
C SER A 131 3.29 1.56 -8.84
N THR A 132 2.49 0.50 -8.69
CA THR A 132 1.19 0.55 -8.00
C THR A 132 1.34 0.96 -6.55
N LEU A 133 2.27 0.33 -5.81
CA LEU A 133 2.51 0.68 -4.40
C LEU A 133 2.90 2.15 -4.24
N THR A 134 3.79 2.64 -5.09
CA THR A 134 4.28 4.02 -5.09
C THR A 134 3.15 5.01 -5.34
N HIS A 135 2.29 4.76 -6.32
CA HIS A 135 1.15 5.64 -6.62
C HIS A 135 0.14 5.73 -5.47
N HIS A 136 -0.01 4.68 -4.68
CA HIS A 136 -0.83 4.67 -3.47
C HIS A 136 -0.13 5.22 -2.22
N GLY A 137 1.17 5.50 -2.28
CA GLY A 137 1.97 5.91 -1.13
C GLY A 137 2.19 4.79 -0.11
N ILE A 138 2.18 3.53 -0.55
CA ILE A 138 2.45 2.35 0.26
C ILE A 138 3.97 2.16 0.38
N ILE A 139 4.45 1.89 1.59
CA ILE A 139 5.85 1.67 1.90
C ILE A 139 6.20 0.21 1.64
N TYR A 140 7.04 -0.03 0.64
CA TYR A 140 7.53 -1.36 0.32
C TYR A 140 8.61 -1.82 1.32
N VAL A 141 8.44 -3.03 1.85
CA VAL A 141 9.38 -3.71 2.75
C VAL A 141 9.90 -4.97 2.06
N PRO A 142 11.15 -4.97 1.58
CA PRO A 142 11.75 -6.14 0.93
C PRO A 142 12.19 -7.20 1.93
N LEU A 143 12.37 -8.44 1.46
CA LEU A 143 13.01 -9.52 2.22
C LEU A 143 14.47 -9.18 2.56
N GLY A 144 15.22 -8.68 1.56
CA GLY A 144 16.67 -8.47 1.66
C GLY A 144 17.44 -9.79 1.85
N TYR A 145 18.73 -9.68 2.19
CA TYR A 145 19.58 -10.87 2.39
C TYR A 145 19.78 -11.25 3.85
N LYS A 146 19.71 -10.31 4.80
CA LYS A 146 20.22 -10.49 6.15
C LYS A 146 19.67 -11.73 6.87
N THR A 147 18.36 -11.94 6.82
CA THR A 147 17.67 -13.01 7.55
C THR A 147 17.62 -14.32 6.79
N ALA A 148 17.81 -14.30 5.48
CA ALA A 148 17.72 -15.46 4.58
C ALA A 148 19.01 -15.68 3.78
N PHE A 149 20.18 -15.24 4.27
CA PHE A 149 21.41 -15.22 3.47
C PHE A 149 21.80 -16.62 3.00
N GLY A 150 21.81 -17.60 3.92
CA GLY A 150 22.18 -18.97 3.59
C GLY A 150 21.23 -19.60 2.56
N GLN A 151 19.93 -19.33 2.68
CA GLN A 151 18.90 -19.84 1.78
C GLN A 151 18.98 -19.16 0.40
N LEU A 152 19.13 -17.84 0.36
CA LEU A 152 19.23 -17.08 -0.89
C LEU A 152 20.60 -17.24 -1.58
N ALA A 153 21.67 -17.51 -0.85
CA ALA A 153 22.98 -17.80 -1.43
C ALA A 153 23.13 -19.29 -1.83
N ASN A 154 22.12 -20.12 -1.60
CA ASN A 154 22.16 -21.54 -1.95
C ASN A 154 22.18 -21.72 -3.48
N LEU A 155 23.18 -22.45 -3.96
CA LEU A 155 23.38 -22.84 -5.37
C LEU A 155 23.35 -24.37 -5.58
N SER A 156 23.08 -25.14 -4.54
CA SER A 156 23.07 -26.61 -4.57
C SER A 156 21.74 -27.18 -5.11
N GLU A 157 20.66 -26.40 -5.05
CA GLU A 157 19.36 -26.77 -5.62
C GLU A 157 18.65 -25.57 -6.27
N VAL A 158 17.76 -25.86 -7.22
CA VAL A 158 16.94 -24.83 -7.88
C VAL A 158 15.86 -24.32 -6.93
N ARG A 159 15.90 -23.02 -6.62
CA ARG A 159 15.02 -22.38 -5.64
C ARG A 159 14.57 -20.99 -6.08
N GLY A 160 13.31 -20.66 -5.80
CA GLY A 160 12.72 -19.35 -6.01
C GLY A 160 13.08 -18.32 -4.93
N GLY A 161 12.63 -17.09 -5.13
CA GLY A 161 12.88 -15.98 -4.22
C GLY A 161 14.10 -15.13 -4.56
N SER A 162 14.19 -13.97 -3.96
CA SER A 162 15.21 -12.95 -4.23
C SER A 162 15.24 -11.95 -3.06
N PRO A 163 16.19 -11.01 -2.99
CA PRO A 163 16.09 -9.91 -2.02
C PRO A 163 14.79 -9.10 -2.13
N TRP A 164 14.08 -9.15 -3.27
CA TRP A 164 12.80 -8.47 -3.45
C TRP A 164 11.65 -9.16 -2.69
N GLY A 165 11.80 -10.43 -2.33
CA GLY A 165 10.73 -11.20 -1.71
C GLY A 165 10.92 -12.71 -1.85
N ALA A 166 10.19 -13.46 -1.03
CA ALA A 166 10.12 -14.91 -1.16
C ALA A 166 9.52 -15.31 -2.51
N GLY A 167 9.84 -16.52 -2.96
CA GLY A 167 9.21 -17.04 -4.16
C GLY A 167 9.44 -18.51 -4.42
N THR A 168 8.70 -19.04 -5.39
CA THR A 168 8.71 -20.45 -5.76
C THR A 168 8.70 -20.64 -7.27
N PHE A 169 9.16 -21.81 -7.73
CA PHE A 169 8.98 -22.25 -9.11
C PHE A 169 7.88 -23.30 -9.25
N SER A 170 6.91 -23.07 -10.13
CA SER A 170 5.86 -24.04 -10.45
C SER A 170 6.29 -25.08 -11.48
N GLY A 171 7.43 -24.87 -12.17
CA GLY A 171 7.79 -25.64 -13.35
C GLY A 171 6.98 -25.20 -14.58
N ALA A 172 7.42 -25.63 -15.77
CA ALA A 172 6.81 -25.25 -17.04
C ALA A 172 5.39 -25.83 -17.24
N ASP A 173 5.14 -26.98 -16.62
CA ASP A 173 3.85 -27.69 -16.63
C ASP A 173 3.00 -27.41 -15.38
N GLY A 174 3.52 -26.63 -14.43
CA GLY A 174 2.83 -26.34 -13.17
C GLY A 174 2.84 -27.48 -12.14
N SER A 175 3.60 -28.55 -12.36
CA SER A 175 3.60 -29.72 -11.46
C SER A 175 4.50 -29.54 -10.24
N ARG A 176 5.56 -28.74 -10.33
CA ARG A 176 6.53 -28.53 -9.22
C ARG A 176 5.88 -27.72 -8.10
N GLN A 177 5.85 -28.31 -6.91
CA GLN A 177 5.37 -27.63 -5.71
C GLN A 177 6.50 -26.84 -5.02
N PRO A 178 6.16 -25.86 -4.16
CA PRO A 178 7.17 -25.18 -3.36
C PRO A 178 8.07 -26.15 -2.61
N SER A 179 9.38 -26.00 -2.76
CA SER A 179 10.35 -26.86 -2.07
C SER A 179 10.41 -26.51 -0.57
N PRO A 180 10.95 -27.40 0.28
CA PRO A 180 11.17 -27.09 1.69
C PRO A 180 11.98 -25.80 1.89
N LEU A 181 13.01 -25.57 1.06
CA LEU A 181 13.81 -24.35 1.10
C LEU A 181 13.00 -23.10 0.73
N GLU A 182 12.12 -23.18 -0.27
CA GLU A 182 11.27 -22.04 -0.67
C GLU A 182 10.24 -21.71 0.42
N LEU A 183 9.67 -22.73 1.07
CA LEU A 183 8.75 -22.56 2.20
C LEU A 183 9.48 -21.97 3.43
N GLU A 184 10.73 -22.38 3.68
CA GLU A 184 11.58 -21.80 4.71
C GLU A 184 11.84 -20.31 4.43
N VAL A 185 12.19 -19.95 3.19
CA VAL A 185 12.40 -18.56 2.78
C VAL A 185 11.12 -17.72 2.97
N ALA A 186 9.96 -18.25 2.60
CA ALA A 186 8.67 -17.56 2.83
C ALA A 186 8.35 -17.39 4.32
N THR A 187 8.67 -18.38 5.15
CA THR A 187 8.51 -18.28 6.61
C THR A 187 9.43 -17.19 7.18
N ILE A 188 10.70 -17.14 6.75
CA ILE A 188 11.65 -16.11 7.15
C ILE A 188 11.18 -14.72 6.68
N HIS A 189 10.61 -14.65 5.48
CA HIS A 189 10.08 -13.41 4.93
C HIS A 189 8.94 -12.85 5.78
N GLY A 190 7.93 -13.66 6.10
CA GLY A 190 6.82 -13.27 6.96
C GLY A 190 7.27 -12.82 8.35
N GLU A 191 8.22 -13.53 8.95
CA GLU A 191 8.80 -13.16 10.25
C GLU A 191 9.57 -11.83 10.18
N SER A 192 10.42 -11.66 9.16
CA SER A 192 11.20 -10.44 8.98
C SER A 192 10.32 -9.22 8.68
N PHE A 193 9.27 -9.41 7.87
CA PHE A 193 8.26 -8.39 7.57
C PHE A 193 7.50 -8.00 8.83
N GLY A 194 7.01 -8.99 9.60
CA GLY A 194 6.31 -8.78 10.87
C GLY A 194 7.14 -7.97 11.88
N ASN A 195 8.41 -8.33 12.01
CA ASN A 195 9.37 -7.61 12.85
C ASN A 195 9.65 -6.18 12.36
N ALA A 196 9.63 -5.95 11.05
CA ALA A 196 9.81 -4.61 10.48
C ALA A 196 8.58 -3.73 10.74
N VAL A 197 7.37 -4.22 10.46
CA VAL A 197 6.14 -3.42 10.63
C VAL A 197 5.79 -3.17 12.10
N SER A 198 6.18 -4.06 13.02
CA SER A 198 5.98 -3.86 14.46
C SER A 198 6.79 -2.69 15.05
N LYS A 199 7.84 -2.24 14.37
CA LYS A 199 8.67 -1.09 14.78
C LYS A 199 8.13 0.23 14.25
N MET A 200 7.17 0.18 13.34
CA MET A 200 6.65 1.35 12.65
C MET A 200 5.44 1.88 13.41
N ASP A 201 5.33 3.19 13.53
CA ASP A 201 4.21 3.81 14.25
C ASP A 201 2.96 3.78 13.34
N PRO A 202 1.89 3.02 13.68
CA PRO A 202 0.70 2.95 12.85
C PRO A 202 0.02 4.32 12.83
N LYS A 203 -0.01 4.98 11.66
CA LYS A 203 -0.68 6.28 11.55
C LYS A 203 -2.20 6.09 11.52
N PRO A 204 -2.96 6.94 12.25
CA PRO A 204 -4.41 6.81 12.29
C PRO A 204 -5.03 7.02 10.90
N PRO A 205 -6.20 6.38 10.63
CA PRO A 205 -6.92 6.58 9.38
C PRO A 205 -7.17 8.06 9.08
N MET A 206 -6.96 8.43 7.82
CA MET A 206 -7.16 9.78 7.29
C MET A 206 -8.58 10.35 7.51
N GLU A 207 -9.57 9.55 7.90
CA GLU A 207 -10.90 10.06 8.31
C GLU A 207 -10.78 11.17 9.37
N GLY A 208 -9.83 11.06 10.29
CA GLY A 208 -9.54 12.10 11.27
C GLY A 208 -8.97 13.38 10.66
N GLU A 209 -8.20 13.27 9.57
CA GLU A 209 -7.64 14.41 8.83
C GLU A 209 -8.63 15.08 7.90
N LEU A 210 -9.45 14.32 7.17
CA LEU A 210 -10.54 14.84 6.34
C LEU A 210 -11.57 15.55 7.21
N GLN A 211 -12.02 14.93 8.31
CA GLN A 211 -12.89 15.60 9.27
C GLN A 211 -12.19 16.80 9.95
N ARG A 212 -10.88 16.74 10.22
CA ARG A 212 -10.13 17.92 10.70
C ARG A 212 -10.05 19.03 9.66
N ARG A 213 -9.88 18.69 8.37
CA ARG A 213 -9.85 19.65 7.25
C ARG A 213 -11.22 20.27 7.05
N GLU A 214 -12.29 19.49 7.07
CA GLU A 214 -13.67 19.98 7.01
C GLU A 214 -14.02 20.85 8.22
N ARG A 215 -13.64 20.44 9.43
CA ARG A 215 -13.81 21.26 10.65
C ARG A 215 -13.01 22.56 10.54
N LYS A 216 -11.75 22.53 10.09
CA LYS A 216 -10.93 23.72 9.86
C LYS A 216 -11.52 24.65 8.80
N ASN A 217 -12.05 24.11 7.69
CA ASN A 217 -12.69 24.88 6.63
C ASN A 217 -13.99 25.53 7.10
N LYS A 218 -14.86 24.80 7.82
CA LYS A 218 -16.05 25.37 8.46
C LYS A 218 -15.69 26.48 9.46
N THR A 219 -14.63 26.29 10.26
CA THR A 219 -14.17 27.28 11.23
C THR A 219 -13.60 28.53 10.54
N MET A 220 -12.89 28.37 9.41
CA MET A 220 -12.42 29.46 8.57
C MET A 220 -13.59 30.25 7.97
N GLU A 221 -14.55 29.59 7.34
CA GLU A 221 -15.73 30.22 6.73
C GLU A 221 -16.54 31.05 7.74
N GLN A 222 -16.70 30.54 8.97
CA GLN A 222 -17.35 31.26 10.05
C GLN A 222 -16.58 32.52 10.52
N ARG A 223 -15.25 32.54 10.35
CA ARG A 223 -14.39 33.69 10.72
C ARG A 223 -14.26 34.73 9.60
N ILE A 224 -14.58 34.39 8.36
CA ILE A 224 -14.49 35.33 7.21
C ILE A 224 -15.35 36.59 7.42
N PRO A 225 -16.60 36.54 7.88
CA PRO A 225 -17.40 37.73 8.16
C PRO A 225 -16.80 38.62 9.25
N GLN A 226 -16.28 38.03 10.33
CA GLN A 226 -15.65 38.75 11.44
C GLN A 226 -14.35 39.46 10.99
N LEU A 227 -13.55 38.79 10.17
CA LEU A 227 -12.33 39.37 9.58
C LEU A 227 -12.63 40.50 8.59
N LYS A 228 -13.72 40.39 7.81
CA LYS A 228 -14.19 41.46 6.92
C LYS A 228 -14.63 42.70 7.71
N ASN A 229 -15.40 42.51 8.79
CA ASN A 229 -15.80 43.60 9.69
C ASN A 229 -14.61 44.27 10.40
N LEU A 230 -13.61 43.49 10.82
CA LEU A 230 -12.39 44.01 11.45
C LEU A 230 -11.54 44.83 10.47
N LYS A 231 -11.48 44.42 9.19
CA LYS A 231 -10.82 45.19 8.13
C LYS A 231 -11.57 46.47 7.80
N GLN A 232 -12.90 46.46 7.75
CA GLN A 232 -13.71 47.67 7.54
C GLN A 232 -13.56 48.68 8.69
N THR A 233 -13.62 48.22 9.94
CA THR A 233 -13.44 49.09 11.13
C THR A 233 -12.03 49.66 11.22
N LYS A 234 -10.98 48.88 10.90
CA LYS A 234 -9.61 49.42 10.80
C LYS A 234 -9.45 50.44 9.67
N ARG A 235 -10.14 50.25 8.54
CA ARG A 235 -10.13 51.19 7.41
C ARG A 235 -10.87 52.50 7.74
N GLN A 236 -11.97 52.42 8.47
CA GLN A 236 -12.72 53.58 8.99
C GLN A 236 -11.97 54.33 10.12
N ARG A 237 -11.19 53.64 10.96
CA ARG A 237 -10.31 54.30 11.93
C ARG A 237 -9.16 55.04 11.24
N ARG A 238 -8.48 54.40 10.28
CA ARG A 238 -7.45 55.05 9.46
C ARG A 238 -7.95 56.27 8.68
N SER A 239 -9.21 56.29 8.24
CA SER A 239 -9.78 57.46 7.56
C SER A 239 -10.19 58.57 8.51
N ARG A 240 -10.42 58.29 9.80
CA ARG A 240 -10.67 59.32 10.83
C ARG A 240 -9.37 59.96 11.33
N ASP A 241 -8.32 59.16 11.51
CA ASP A 241 -7.00 59.65 11.94
C ASP A 241 -6.30 60.54 10.87
N HIS A 242 -6.83 60.60 9.65
CA HIS A 242 -6.33 61.48 8.57
C HIS A 242 -7.05 62.83 8.47
N VAL A 243 -8.09 63.08 9.28
CA VAL A 243 -8.85 64.35 9.25
C VAL A 243 -8.31 65.37 10.26
N ASP A 244 -7.50 64.95 11.24
CA ASP A 244 -7.02 65.81 12.34
C ASP A 244 -5.56 66.30 12.23
N CYS A 245 -4.95 66.22 11.04
CA CYS A 245 -3.60 66.76 10.79
C CYS A 245 -3.58 67.69 9.56
N LEU A 246 -4.24 68.84 9.66
CA LEU A 246 -3.92 70.01 8.83
C LEU A 246 -3.60 71.20 9.75
N PRO A 247 -2.33 71.62 9.85
CA PRO A 247 -2.03 72.91 10.44
C PRO A 247 -2.44 74.01 9.46
N SER A 248 -3.15 75.01 10.00
CA SER A 248 -3.45 76.27 9.33
C SER A 248 -2.17 76.94 8.82
N ALA A 249 -2.04 77.11 7.51
CA ALA A 249 -1.04 77.98 6.91
C ALA A 249 -1.71 78.91 5.88
N GLN A 250 -2.26 80.02 6.41
CA GLN A 250 -2.23 81.30 5.70
C GLN A 250 -0.78 81.73 5.46
N TYR A 251 -0.56 82.57 4.45
CA TYR A 251 0.71 83.14 3.95
C TYR A 251 1.42 82.23 2.93
N TYR A 252 1.45 82.53 1.63
CA TYR A 252 2.08 83.72 1.05
C TYR A 252 1.46 84.11 -0.29
N LYS A 253 1.21 85.41 -0.43
CA LYS A 253 0.91 86.15 -1.65
C LYS A 253 2.25 86.64 -2.22
N HIS A 254 2.38 86.66 -3.55
CA HIS A 254 3.36 87.35 -4.39
C HIS A 254 4.43 86.53 -5.14
N MET A 255 4.41 86.82 -6.45
CA MET A 255 5.50 86.95 -7.43
C MET A 255 5.73 85.82 -8.45
N LEU A 256 5.37 86.21 -9.69
CA LEU A 256 5.70 85.74 -11.04
C LEU A 256 4.90 84.55 -11.60
#